data_AF-A0A950C405-F1
#
_entry.id   AF-A0A950C405-F1
#
_cell.length_a   1.000
_cell.length_b   1.000
_cell.length_c   1.000
_cell.angle_alpha   90.00
_cell.angle_beta   90.00
_cell.angle_gamma   90.00
#
_symmetry.space_group_name_H-M   'P 1'
#
loop_
_entity.id
_entity.type
_entity.pdbx_description
1 polymer ?
#
loop_
_entity_poly.entity_id
_entity_poly.type
_entity_poly.pdbx_seq_one_letter_code
_entity_poly.pdbx_strand_id
1 'polypeptide(L)'
;MFAVAAADAELAARAERLEIHPTGPLWGEGRPQTLGAVLALESEAALSLPTESALCVAAGMRQERRSLRLRAQDLRCEAEERGVVLSFGLTRGGFATAVLRELIAADIDGGGARAPSE
;
A
#
# COMPACT_ATOMS: atom_id res chain seq x y z
N MET A 1 2.29 -7.91 14.43
CA MET A 1 1.76 -8.63 13.26
C MET A 1 1.68 -10.10 13.64
N PHE A 2 0.70 -10.86 13.14
CA PHE A 2 0.53 -12.27 13.49
C PHE A 2 0.40 -13.12 12.22
N ALA A 3 0.97 -14.33 12.25
CA ALA A 3 0.84 -15.28 11.15
C ALA A 3 -0.54 -15.96 11.23
N VAL A 4 -1.14 -16.20 10.07
CA VAL A 4 -2.44 -16.85 9.92
C VAL A 4 -2.26 -18.04 8.98
N ALA A 5 -2.58 -19.25 9.45
CA ALA A 5 -2.43 -20.47 8.65
C ALA A 5 -3.52 -20.58 7.57
N ALA A 6 -4.74 -20.15 7.89
CA ALA A 6 -5.87 -20.09 6.97
C ALA A 6 -6.80 -18.94 7.37
N ALA A 7 -7.36 -18.24 6.38
CA ALA A 7 -8.40 -17.24 6.62
C ALA A 7 -9.71 -17.96 6.96
N ASP A 8 -10.33 -17.57 8.07
CA ASP A 8 -11.66 -18.03 8.48
C ASP A 8 -12.70 -16.89 8.35
N ALA A 9 -13.96 -17.22 8.60
CA ALA A 9 -15.06 -16.27 8.50
C ALA A 9 -14.92 -15.08 9.47
N GLU A 10 -14.32 -15.29 10.64
CA GLU A 10 -14.13 -14.22 11.62
C GLU A 10 -13.05 -13.25 11.15
N LEU A 11 -11.90 -13.75 10.70
CA LEU A 11 -10.85 -12.92 10.12
C LEU A 11 -11.34 -12.17 8.87
N ALA A 12 -12.15 -12.81 8.03
CA ALA A 12 -12.77 -12.15 6.89
C ALA A 12 -13.68 -10.98 7.33
N ALA A 13 -14.59 -11.22 8.28
CA ALA A 13 -15.49 -10.19 8.79
C ALA A 13 -14.73 -9.02 9.44
N ARG A 14 -13.67 -9.30 10.21
CA ARG A 14 -12.80 -8.27 10.79
C ARG A 14 -12.02 -7.50 9.71
N ALA A 15 -11.61 -8.17 8.65
CA ALA A 15 -10.95 -7.52 7.51
C ALA A 15 -11.90 -6.62 6.71
N GLU A 16 -13.17 -7.00 6.57
CA GLU A 16 -14.21 -6.16 5.95
C GLU A 16 -14.49 -4.90 6.77
N ARG A 17 -14.56 -5.03 8.10
CA ARG A 17 -14.70 -3.90 9.02
C ARG A 17 -13.43 -3.05 9.19
N LEU A 18 -12.36 -3.39 8.46
CA LEU A 18 -11.05 -2.70 8.51
C LEU A 18 -10.38 -2.73 9.89
N GLU A 19 -10.67 -3.75 10.71
CA GLU A 19 -10.02 -3.95 12.02
C GLU A 19 -8.66 -4.63 11.91
N ILE A 20 -8.52 -5.48 10.88
CA ILE A 20 -7.27 -6.12 10.51
C ILE A 20 -6.99 -5.88 9.03
N HIS A 21 -5.72 -5.90 8.65
CA HIS A 21 -5.33 -5.66 7.27
C HIS A 21 -4.39 -6.77 6.79
N PRO A 22 -4.60 -7.29 5.57
CA PRO A 22 -3.57 -8.06 4.92
C PRO A 22 -2.34 -7.18 4.74
N THR A 23 -1.18 -7.83 4.73
CA THR A 23 0.12 -7.16 4.67
C THR A 23 0.88 -7.66 3.46
N GLY A 24 1.87 -6.91 3.03
CA GLY A 24 2.81 -7.29 1.97
C GLY A 24 4.26 -7.13 2.44
N PRO A 25 5.21 -7.74 1.72
CA PRO A 25 6.59 -7.74 2.13
C PRO A 25 7.23 -6.39 1.84
N LEU A 26 7.99 -5.88 2.81
CA LEU A 26 9.11 -4.99 2.52
C LEU A 26 10.33 -5.91 2.40
N TRP A 27 10.78 -6.10 1.16
CA TRP A 27 11.74 -7.14 0.83
C TRP A 27 13.10 -6.86 1.48
N GLY A 28 13.76 -7.94 1.90
CA GLY A 28 15.05 -7.88 2.57
C GLY A 28 15.62 -9.27 2.82
N GLU A 29 16.63 -9.34 3.67
CA GLU A 29 17.31 -10.54 4.09
C GLU A 29 16.39 -11.50 4.87
N GLY A 30 16.60 -12.80 4.62
CA GLY A 30 15.89 -13.87 5.31
C GLY A 30 14.69 -14.40 4.53
N ARG A 31 13.97 -15.36 5.14
CA ARG A 31 12.79 -15.98 4.54
C ARG A 31 11.53 -15.18 4.90
N PRO A 32 10.59 -14.97 3.96
CA PRO A 32 9.29 -14.38 4.30
C PRO A 32 8.57 -15.19 5.38
N GLN A 33 7.76 -14.52 6.20
CA GLN A 33 6.96 -15.14 7.27
C GLN A 33 5.68 -15.80 6.73
N THR A 34 5.33 -15.54 5.48
CA THR A 34 4.14 -16.05 4.81
C THR A 34 4.34 -17.50 4.37
N LEU A 35 3.23 -18.21 4.13
CA LEU A 35 3.22 -19.63 3.80
C LEU A 35 2.30 -19.87 2.60
N GLY A 36 2.39 -21.06 2.01
CA GLY A 36 1.48 -21.53 0.96
C GLY A 36 1.39 -20.57 -0.23
N ALA A 37 0.16 -20.29 -0.68
CA ALA A 37 -0.09 -19.45 -1.85
C ALA A 37 0.45 -18.02 -1.69
N VAL A 38 0.44 -17.46 -0.48
CA VAL A 38 0.94 -16.09 -0.24
C VAL A 38 2.46 -16.04 -0.35
N LEU A 39 3.18 -17.05 0.15
CA LEU A 39 4.63 -17.14 -0.03
C LEU A 39 5.00 -17.24 -1.51
N ALA A 40 4.25 -18.03 -2.28
CA ALA A 40 4.48 -18.16 -3.72
C ALA A 40 4.28 -16.81 -4.44
N LEU A 41 3.19 -16.11 -4.15
CA LEU A 41 2.90 -14.79 -4.72
C LEU A 41 3.97 -13.74 -4.37
N GLU A 42 4.39 -13.69 -3.10
CA GLU A 42 5.41 -12.74 -2.66
C GLU A 42 6.78 -13.05 -3.26
N SER A 43 7.10 -14.33 -3.42
CA SER A 43 8.34 -14.77 -4.05
C SER A 43 8.34 -14.49 -5.55
N GLU A 44 7.21 -14.68 -6.23
CA GLU A 44 7.04 -14.31 -7.64
C GLU A 44 7.21 -12.80 -7.87
N ALA A 45 6.62 -11.98 -7.00
CA ALA A 45 6.78 -10.52 -7.06
C ALA A 45 8.24 -10.08 -6.84
N ALA A 46 9.00 -10.76 -5.99
CA ALA A 46 10.43 -10.48 -5.83
C ALA A 46 11.25 -10.94 -7.05
N LEU A 47 10.90 -12.09 -7.64
CA LEU A 47 11.56 -12.62 -8.83
C LEU A 47 11.30 -11.79 -10.09
N SER A 48 10.20 -11.05 -10.16
CA SER A 48 9.94 -10.10 -11.26
C SER A 48 10.79 -8.82 -11.15
N LEU A 49 11.40 -8.57 -9.98
CA LEU A 49 12.29 -7.43 -9.70
C LEU A 49 13.62 -7.93 -9.09
N PRO A 50 14.39 -8.75 -9.82
CA PRO A 50 15.53 -9.48 -9.25
C PRO A 50 16.67 -8.55 -8.81
N THR A 51 16.89 -7.45 -9.52
CA THR A 51 17.94 -6.47 -9.22
C THR A 51 17.63 -5.72 -7.93
N GLU A 52 16.41 -5.17 -7.82
CA GLU A 52 15.93 -4.41 -6.68
C GLU A 52 15.87 -5.30 -5.43
N SER A 53 15.37 -6.52 -5.58
CA SER A 53 15.32 -7.50 -4.51
C SER A 53 16.72 -7.83 -3.99
N ALA A 54 17.70 -8.03 -4.87
CA ALA A 54 19.09 -8.27 -4.50
C ALA A 54 19.73 -7.05 -3.83
N LEU A 55 19.40 -5.83 -4.26
CA LEU A 55 19.89 -4.59 -3.66
C LEU A 55 19.38 -4.42 -2.22
N CYS A 56 18.09 -4.69 -1.97
CA CYS A 56 17.53 -4.64 -0.62
C CYS A 56 18.26 -5.61 0.33
N VAL A 57 18.54 -6.83 -0.14
CA VAL A 57 19.32 -7.84 0.60
C VAL A 57 20.75 -7.35 0.83
N ALA A 58 21.46 -6.89 -0.20
CA ALA A 58 22.83 -6.41 -0.10
C ALA A 58 22.98 -5.18 0.82
N ALA A 59 21.93 -4.37 0.93
CA ALA A 59 21.87 -3.23 1.84
C ALA A 59 21.57 -3.61 3.30
N GLY A 60 21.42 -4.91 3.62
CA GLY A 60 21.13 -5.38 4.98
C GLY A 60 19.71 -5.08 5.44
N MET A 61 18.78 -4.81 4.52
CA MET A 61 17.38 -4.58 4.90
C MET A 61 16.79 -5.87 5.46
N ARG A 62 16.02 -5.78 6.54
CA ARG A 62 15.35 -6.95 7.12
C ARG A 62 14.03 -7.19 6.40
N GLN A 63 13.62 -8.45 6.28
CA GLN A 63 12.25 -8.77 5.89
C GLN A 63 11.27 -8.15 6.89
N GLU A 64 10.50 -7.18 6.40
CA GLU A 64 9.48 -6.47 7.16
C GLU A 64 8.14 -6.56 6.44
N ARG A 65 7.10 -6.04 7.09
CA ARG A 65 5.73 -6.19 6.62
C ARG A 65 4.98 -4.89 6.75
N ARG A 66 4.27 -4.51 5.70
CA ARG A 66 3.45 -3.30 5.68
C ARG A 66 2.00 -3.63 5.36
N SER A 67 1.06 -2.93 6.00
CA SER A 67 -0.36 -3.02 5.63
C SER A 67 -0.55 -2.65 4.16
N LEU A 68 -1.31 -3.48 3.43
CA LEU A 68 -1.67 -3.22 2.03
C LEU A 68 -2.92 -2.34 1.89
N ARG A 69 -3.56 -2.02 3.01
CA ARG A 69 -4.73 -1.12 3.06
C ARG A 69 -4.47 0.01 4.03
N LEU A 70 -5.03 1.17 3.72
CA LEU A 70 -5.01 2.35 4.59
C LEU A 70 -6.46 2.77 4.87
N ARG A 71 -6.83 2.88 6.14
CA ARG A 71 -8.16 3.35 6.55
C ARG A 71 -8.12 4.87 6.76
N ALA A 72 -8.90 5.61 5.99
CA ALA A 72 -9.24 7.00 6.29
C ALA A 72 -10.28 7.00 7.43
N GLN A 73 -9.89 7.53 8.59
CA GLN A 73 -10.73 7.54 9.79
C GLN A 73 -11.56 8.81 9.80
N ASP A 74 -12.84 8.69 10.19
CA ASP A 74 -13.76 9.82 10.34
C ASP A 74 -13.79 10.75 9.12
N LEU A 75 -13.79 10.15 7.91
CA LEU A 75 -13.78 10.90 6.65
C LEU A 75 -15.02 11.79 6.54
N ARG A 76 -14.77 13.09 6.37
CA ARG A 76 -15.77 14.12 6.09
C ARG A 76 -15.41 14.83 4.81
N CYS A 77 -16.43 15.17 4.04
CA CYS A 77 -16.34 15.95 2.82
C CYS A 77 -17.38 17.06 2.91
N GLU A 78 -16.90 18.30 2.89
CA GLU A 78 -17.74 19.50 2.93
C GLU A 78 -17.53 20.24 1.61
N ALA A 79 -18.62 20.48 0.88
CA ALA A 79 -18.59 21.22 -0.36
C ALA A 79 -18.49 22.73 -0.07
N GLU A 80 -17.61 23.41 -0.80
CA GLU A 80 -17.37 24.85 -0.71
C GLU A 80 -17.59 25.48 -2.09
N GLU A 81 -17.68 26.82 -2.16
CA GLU A 81 -17.90 27.55 -3.42
C GLU A 81 -16.87 27.17 -4.52
N ARG A 82 -15.63 26.85 -4.11
CA ARG A 82 -14.54 26.46 -5.02
C ARG A 82 -13.86 25.17 -4.61
N GLY A 83 -14.65 24.10 -4.45
CA GLY A 83 -14.14 22.74 -4.30
C GLY A 83 -14.69 22.04 -3.08
N VAL A 84 -13.84 21.23 -2.43
CA VAL A 84 -14.22 20.46 -1.25
C VAL A 84 -13.15 20.54 -0.17
N VAL A 85 -13.57 20.59 1.08
CA VAL A 85 -12.72 20.40 2.25
C VAL A 85 -12.85 18.94 2.69
N LEU A 86 -11.74 18.20 2.64
CA LEU A 86 -11.66 16.83 3.13
C LEU A 86 -10.95 16.79 4.48
N SER A 87 -11.60 16.17 5.46
CA SER A 87 -11.01 15.92 6.79
C SER A 87 -11.04 14.44 7.09
N PHE A 88 -9.90 13.87 7.49
CA PHE A 88 -9.77 12.47 7.89
C PHE A 88 -8.52 12.24 8.73
N GLY A 89 -8.56 11.26 9.61
CA GLY A 89 -7.42 10.77 10.37
C GLY A 89 -6.71 9.62 9.66
N LEU A 90 -5.37 9.58 9.76
CA LEU A 90 -4.55 8.48 9.25
C LEU A 90 -3.68 7.89 10.36
N THR A 91 -3.45 6.58 10.28
CA THR A 91 -2.44 5.92 11.11
C THR A 91 -1.04 6.42 10.73
N ARG A 92 -0.08 6.40 11.67
CA ARG A 92 1.32 6.74 11.38
C ARG A 92 1.85 5.93 10.19
N GLY A 93 2.61 6.58 9.31
CA GLY A 93 3.12 6.00 8.07
C GLY A 93 2.11 5.93 6.91
N GLY A 94 0.88 6.41 7.12
CA GLY A 94 -0.08 6.70 6.06
C GLY A 94 0.17 8.08 5.45
N PHE A 95 -0.11 8.21 4.15
CA PHE A 95 0.06 9.46 3.41
C PHE A 95 -1.29 9.95 2.92
N ALA A 96 -1.59 11.24 3.12
CA ALA A 96 -2.85 11.84 2.65
C ALA A 96 -3.00 11.75 1.12
N THR A 97 -1.89 11.83 0.38
CA THR A 97 -1.87 11.66 -1.08
C THR A 97 -2.37 10.29 -1.52
N ALA A 98 -2.19 9.24 -0.72
CA ALA A 98 -2.74 7.91 -1.04
C ALA A 98 -4.27 7.90 -0.97
N VAL A 99 -4.89 8.69 -0.07
CA VAL A 99 -6.35 8.85 -0.01
C VAL A 99 -6.83 9.68 -1.18
N LEU A 100 -6.16 10.81 -1.46
CA LEU A 100 -6.54 11.71 -2.54
C LEU A 100 -6.47 11.03 -3.91
N ARG A 101 -5.48 10.16 -4.13
CA ARG A 101 -5.33 9.37 -5.37
C ARG A 101 -6.57 8.52 -5.68
N GLU A 102 -7.25 8.01 -4.65
CA GLU A 102 -8.47 7.19 -4.85
C GLU A 102 -9.71 8.05 -5.11
N LEU A 103 -9.68 9.34 -4.82
CA LEU A 103 -10.81 10.27 -4.96
C LEU A 103 -10.73 11.13 -6.23
N ILE A 104 -9.53 11.35 -6.75
CA ILE A 104 -9.27 12.25 -7.86
C ILE A 104 -8.78 11.42 -9.04
N ALA A 105 -9.56 11.42 -10.12
CA ALA A 105 -9.06 11.01 -11.43
C ALA A 105 -8.15 12.12 -11.96
N ALA A 106 -6.85 12.00 -11.71
CA ALA A 106 -5.85 12.83 -12.36
C ALA A 106 -5.20 12.01 -13.47
N ASP A 107 -5.31 12.47 -14.73
CA ASP A 107 -4.37 12.03 -15.76
C ASP A 107 -3.00 12.56 -15.36
N ILE A 108 -2.19 11.73 -14.69
CA ILE A 108 -0.79 12.04 -14.39
C ILE A 108 0.06 11.77 -15.64
N ASP A 109 -0.35 12.34 -16.77
CA ASP A 109 0.49 12.44 -17.96
C ASP A 109 1.31 13.72 -17.84
N GLY A 110 2.37 13.64 -17.04
CA GLY A 110 3.46 14.62 -16.99
C GLY A 110 4.34 14.55 -18.24
N GLY A 111 3.77 14.62 -19.44
CA GLY A 111 4.48 14.91 -20.68
C GLY A 111 4.50 16.41 -20.89
N GLY A 112 5.61 17.07 -20.55
CA GLY A 112 5.76 18.51 -20.75
C GLY A 112 5.41 18.92 -22.18
N ALA A 113 4.34 19.69 -22.34
CA ALA A 113 4.09 20.45 -23.55
C ALA A 113 5.22 21.49 -23.67
N ARG A 114 6.26 21.13 -24.42
CA ARG A 114 7.31 22.06 -24.83
C ARG A 114 6.64 23.14 -25.67
N ALA A 115 6.59 24.36 -25.13
CA ALA A 115 6.08 25.52 -25.85
C ALA A 115 6.80 25.64 -27.20
N PRO A 116 6.10 26.00 -28.29
CA PRO A 116 6.74 26.23 -29.57
C PRO A 116 7.73 27.39 -29.42
N SER A 117 8.99 27.11 -29.73
CA SER A 117 10.04 28.12 -29.86
C SER A 117 9.71 29.04 -31.05
N GLU A 118 9.60 30.33 -30.78
CA GLU A 118 9.77 31.41 -31.77
C GLU A 118 11.22 31.47 -32.25
#